data_AF-A0A5C1AB23-F1
#
_entry.id   AF-A0A5C1AB23-F1
#
_cell.length_a   1.000
_cell.length_b   1.000
_cell.length_c   1.000
_cell.angle_alpha   90.00
_cell.angle_beta   90.00
_cell.angle_gamma   90.00
#
_symmetry.space_group_name_H-M   'P 1'
#
loop_
_entity.id
_entity.type
_entity.pdbx_description
1 polymer ?
#
loop_
_entity_poly.entity_id
_entity_poly.type
_entity_poly.pdbx_seq_one_letter_code
_entity_poly.pdbx_strand_id
1 'polypeptide(L)'
;MSDHVQKPIIFEEDHLPPATIGGSTLTFLILAGLACMATLIGFTDLGPAKVWVSLAVACVQGIVLTVFFMDLRHGDKLTWLTAVAALFWTFLLFLFTITDYLTRQFFAF
;
A
#
# COMPACT_ATOMS: atom_id res chain seq x y z
N MET A 1 -21.48 57.58 5.75
CA MET A 1 -21.96 57.23 7.10
C MET A 1 -22.78 55.94 6.93
N SER A 2 -22.12 54.81 6.64
CA SER A 2 -21.57 53.86 7.63
C SER A 2 -22.62 52.88 8.14
N ASP A 3 -23.06 51.93 7.30
CA ASP A 3 -23.80 50.74 7.74
C ASP A 3 -23.50 49.52 6.86
N HIS A 4 -22.22 49.34 6.49
CA HIS A 4 -21.71 48.02 6.12
C HIS A 4 -21.50 47.24 7.42
N VAL A 5 -22.60 46.74 7.98
CA VAL A 5 -22.62 45.88 9.16
C VAL A 5 -21.82 44.62 8.82
N GLN A 6 -20.57 44.63 9.26
CA GLN A 6 -19.68 43.48 9.29
C GLN A 6 -20.44 42.33 9.94
N LYS A 7 -20.88 41.36 9.15
CA LYS A 7 -21.37 40.08 9.67
C LYS A 7 -20.25 39.53 10.56
N PRO A 8 -20.51 39.23 11.85
CA PRO A 8 -19.47 38.77 12.74
C PRO A 8 -18.84 37.53 12.12
N ILE A 9 -17.51 37.56 11.98
CA ILE A 9 -16.72 36.36 11.70
C ILE A 9 -16.79 35.50 12.96
N ILE A 10 -17.89 34.77 13.11
CA ILE A 10 -17.96 33.67 14.06
C ILE A 10 -16.87 32.72 13.59
N PHE A 11 -15.78 32.63 14.35
CA PHE A 11 -14.86 31.51 14.26
C PHE A 11 -15.73 30.32 14.65
N GLU A 12 -16.27 29.64 13.64
CA GLU A 12 -16.85 28.33 13.83
C GLU A 12 -15.71 27.53 14.45
N GLU A 13 -15.84 27.22 15.74
CA GLU A 13 -14.97 26.26 16.40
C GLU A 13 -15.20 24.97 15.61
N ASP A 14 -14.32 24.71 14.63
CA ASP A 14 -14.25 23.47 13.88
C ASP A 14 -14.22 22.37 14.93
N HIS A 15 -15.41 21.81 15.16
CA HIS A 15 -15.70 20.73 16.06
C HIS A 15 -14.89 19.56 15.54
N LEU A 16 -13.64 19.48 16.01
CA LEU A 16 -12.68 18.46 15.67
C LEU A 16 -13.41 17.12 15.79
N PRO A 17 -13.66 16.41 14.68
CA PRO A 17 -14.36 15.15 14.74
C PRO A 17 -13.60 14.24 15.70
N PRO A 18 -14.26 13.54 16.64
CA PRO A 18 -13.59 12.65 17.54
C PRO A 18 -12.86 11.62 16.68
N ALA A 19 -11.53 11.68 16.70
CA ALA A 19 -10.68 10.81 15.92
C ALA A 19 -11.11 9.37 16.22
N THR A 20 -11.84 8.77 15.28
CA THR A 20 -12.30 7.38 15.36
C THR A 20 -11.10 6.50 15.01
N ILE A 21 -10.16 6.44 15.96
CA ILE A 21 -8.86 5.78 15.87
C ILE A 21 -9.00 4.24 15.86
N GLY A 22 -10.22 3.69 15.93
CA GLY A 22 -10.46 2.25 16.05
C GLY A 22 -10.07 1.44 14.81
N GLY A 23 -10.39 1.94 13.60
CA GLY A 23 -10.20 1.17 12.36
C GLY A 23 -8.75 1.04 11.93
N SER A 24 -8.02 2.15 11.88
CA SER A 24 -6.62 2.19 11.41
C SER A 24 -5.65 1.48 12.36
N THR A 25 -5.93 1.49 13.66
CA THR A 25 -5.09 0.85 14.68
C THR A 25 -5.10 -0.68 14.54
N LEU A 26 -6.26 -1.28 14.24
CA LEU A 26 -6.37 -2.72 14.01
C LEU A 26 -5.55 -3.14 12.78
N THR A 27 -5.69 -2.42 11.67
CA THR A 27 -4.92 -2.68 10.46
C THR A 27 -3.41 -2.56 10.70
N PHE A 28 -2.99 -1.53 11.44
CA PHE A 28 -1.59 -1.34 11.80
C PHE A 28 -1.04 -2.54 12.57
N LEU A 29 -1.79 -3.08 13.53
CA LEU A 29 -1.39 -4.28 14.27
C LEU A 29 -1.30 -5.53 13.38
N ILE A 30 -2.22 -5.70 12.43
CA ILE A 30 -2.18 -6.81 11.47
C ILE A 30 -0.93 -6.72 10.60
N LEU A 31 -0.63 -5.54 10.06
CA LEU A 31 0.57 -5.33 9.24
C LEU A 31 1.86 -5.46 10.05
N ALA A 32 1.89 -4.97 11.29
CA ALA A 32 3.02 -5.16 12.19
C ALA A 32 3.26 -6.65 12.48
N GLY A 33 2.19 -7.42 12.73
CA GLY A 33 2.28 -8.87 12.90
C GLY A 33 2.81 -9.58 11.65
N LEU A 34 2.33 -9.19 10.47
CA LEU A 34 2.79 -9.76 9.20
C LEU A 34 4.27 -9.41 8.91
N ALA A 35 4.70 -8.20 9.26
CA ALA A 35 6.10 -7.77 9.15
C ALA A 35 7.02 -8.52 10.14
N CYS A 36 6.56 -8.75 11.37
CA CYS A 36 7.25 -9.61 12.32
C CYS A 36 7.37 -11.04 11.77
N MET A 37 6.31 -11.60 11.19
CA MET A 37 6.34 -12.93 10.59
C MET A 37 7.33 -13.01 9.41
N ALA A 38 7.36 -12.01 8.53
CA ALA A 38 8.33 -11.93 7.45
C ALA A 38 9.77 -11.92 7.97
N THR A 39 10.01 -11.19 9.06
CA THR A 39 11.30 -11.11 9.73
C THR A 39 11.71 -12.47 10.32
N LEU A 40 10.79 -13.17 10.99
CA LEU A 40 11.03 -14.49 11.55
C LEU A 40 11.38 -15.51 10.45
N ILE A 41 10.65 -15.50 9.33
CA ILE A 41 10.95 -16.34 8.16
C ILE A 41 12.33 -16.02 7.58
N GLY A 42 12.73 -14.74 7.66
CA GLY A 42 14.05 -14.26 7.27
C GLY A 42 15.20 -14.87 8.09
N PHE A 43 14.97 -15.15 9.38
CA PHE A 43 15.97 -15.73 10.28
C PHE A 43 15.97 -17.25 10.31
N THR A 44 14.95 -17.89 9.77
CA THR A 44 14.87 -19.35 9.69
C THR A 44 15.56 -19.90 8.43
N ASP A 45 16.31 -20.98 8.59
CA ASP A 45 16.98 -21.71 7.50
C ASP A 45 15.99 -22.63 6.77
N LEU A 46 15.14 -22.06 5.92
CA LEU A 46 14.22 -22.82 5.04
C LEU A 46 14.87 -23.31 3.73
N GLY A 47 16.20 -23.18 3.60
CA GLY A 47 16.90 -23.53 2.36
C GLY A 47 16.35 -22.80 1.13
N PRO A 48 16.36 -23.40 -0.07
CA PRO A 48 15.91 -22.73 -1.31
C PRO A 48 14.41 -22.37 -1.32
N ALA A 49 13.59 -23.02 -0.48
CA ALA A 49 12.18 -22.69 -0.35
C ALA A 49 11.92 -21.32 0.31
N LYS A 50 12.91 -20.79 1.04
CA LYS A 50 12.82 -19.50 1.74
C LYS A 50 12.42 -18.36 0.81
N VAL A 51 13.01 -18.29 -0.38
CA VAL A 51 12.77 -17.21 -1.35
C VAL A 51 11.29 -17.16 -1.74
N TRP A 52 10.71 -18.32 -2.04
CA TRP A 52 9.30 -18.44 -2.43
C TRP A 52 8.35 -18.05 -1.29
N VAL A 53 8.64 -18.51 -0.07
CA VAL A 53 7.83 -18.21 1.12
C VAL A 53 7.91 -16.72 1.47
N SER A 54 9.11 -16.15 1.48
CA SER A 54 9.31 -14.71 1.74
C SER A 54 8.61 -13.85 0.69
N LEU A 55 8.65 -14.25 -0.59
CA LEU A 55 7.95 -13.53 -1.65
C LEU A 55 6.43 -13.61 -1.49
N ALA A 56 5.88 -14.78 -1.15
CA ALA A 56 4.45 -14.94 -0.90
C ALA A 56 3.97 -14.04 0.26
N VAL A 57 4.73 -14.00 1.36
CA VAL A 57 4.41 -13.11 2.51
C VAL A 57 4.50 -11.64 2.11
N ALA A 58 5.51 -11.25 1.33
CA ALA A 58 5.63 -9.90 0.81
C ALA A 58 4.43 -9.49 -0.07
N CYS A 59 3.95 -10.38 -0.95
CA CYS A 59 2.76 -10.15 -1.76
C CYS A 59 1.51 -9.94 -0.90
N VAL A 60 1.28 -10.82 0.10
CA VAL A 60 0.14 -10.68 1.02
C VAL A 60 0.23 -9.36 1.78
N GLN A 61 1.42 -8.97 2.24
CA GLN A 61 1.63 -7.71 2.95
C GLN A 61 1.32 -6.50 2.06
N GLY A 62 1.73 -6.53 0.79
CA GLY A 62 1.38 -5.49 -0.19
C GLY A 62 -0.12 -5.35 -0.38
N ILE A 63 -0.84 -6.46 -0.55
CA ILE A 63 -2.31 -6.45 -0.74
C ILE A 63 -3.01 -5.85 0.49
N VAL A 64 -2.65 -6.30 1.69
CA VAL A 64 -3.24 -5.79 2.94
C VAL A 64 -2.95 -4.30 3.12
N LEU A 65 -1.73 -3.86 2.82
CA LEU A 65 -1.35 -2.45 2.90
C LEU A 65 -2.19 -1.60 1.95
N THR A 66 -2.33 -2.01 0.69
CA THR A 66 -3.11 -1.25 -0.29
C THR A 66 -4.59 -1.20 0.09
N VAL A 67 -5.21 -2.32 0.49
CA VAL A 67 -6.65 -2.35 0.80
C VAL A 67 -7.02 -1.53 2.04
N PHE A 68 -6.19 -1.54 3.08
CA PHE A 68 -6.55 -0.96 4.37
C PHE A 68 -5.83 0.35 4.73
N PHE A 69 -4.56 0.55 4.31
CA PHE A 69 -3.80 1.77 4.65
C PHE A 69 -3.97 2.90 3.63
N MET A 70 -4.19 2.54 2.37
CA MET A 70 -4.44 3.54 1.31
C MET A 70 -5.94 3.84 1.13
N ASP A 71 -6.76 3.36 2.07
CA ASP A 71 -8.23 3.45 2.03
C ASP A 71 -8.84 3.11 0.66
N LEU A 72 -8.16 2.23 -0.10
CA LEU A 72 -8.51 1.91 -1.49
C LEU A 72 -9.90 1.25 -1.57
N ARG A 73 -10.39 0.72 -0.45
CA ARG A 73 -11.72 0.16 -0.29
C ARG A 73 -12.83 1.22 -0.29
N HIS A 74 -12.59 2.40 0.28
CA HIS A 74 -13.56 3.50 0.32
C HIS A 74 -13.25 4.61 -0.69
N GLY A 75 -12.07 4.56 -1.32
CA GLY A 75 -11.67 5.49 -2.36
C GLY A 75 -12.52 5.41 -3.63
N ASP A 76 -12.56 6.52 -4.36
CA ASP A 76 -13.29 6.63 -5.62
C ASP A 76 -12.80 5.64 -6.70
N LYS A 77 -13.67 5.39 -7.68
CA LYS A 77 -13.35 4.51 -8.83
C LYS A 77 -12.10 4.95 -9.60
N LEU A 78 -11.81 6.26 -9.60
CA LEU A 78 -10.62 6.81 -10.23
C LEU A 78 -9.33 6.36 -9.52
N THR A 79 -9.35 6.29 -8.18
CA THR A 79 -8.23 5.80 -7.36
C THR A 79 -7.98 4.31 -7.59
N TRP A 80 -9.03 3.52 -7.78
CA TRP A 80 -8.88 2.10 -8.07
C TRP A 80 -8.29 1.86 -9.47
N LEU A 81 -8.70 2.66 -10.46
CA LEU A 81 -8.16 2.59 -11.82
C LEU A 81 -6.66 2.92 -11.85
N THR A 82 -6.23 3.98 -11.16
CA THR A 82 -4.81 4.36 -11.10
C THR A 82 -3.97 3.33 -10.35
N ALA A 83 -4.48 2.75 -9.26
CA ALA A 83 -3.80 1.69 -8.53
C ALA A 83 -3.57 0.43 -9.39
N VAL A 84 -4.60 -0.01 -10.11
CA VAL A 84 -4.48 -1.16 -11.02
C VAL A 84 -3.56 -0.83 -12.20
N ALA A 85 -3.64 0.38 -12.75
CA ALA A 85 -2.76 0.82 -13.84
C ALA A 85 -1.28 0.82 -13.40
N ALA A 86 -0.97 1.29 -12.19
CA ALA A 86 0.38 1.27 -11.64
C ALA A 86 0.89 -0.17 -11.44
N LEU A 87 0.07 -1.06 -10.85
CA LEU A 87 0.44 -2.47 -10.68
C LEU A 87 0.65 -3.18 -12.02
N PHE A 88 -0.24 -2.95 -12.98
CA PHE A 88 -0.12 -3.48 -14.33
C PHE A 88 1.16 -2.98 -15.01
N TRP A 89 1.47 -1.69 -14.88
CA TRP A 89 2.68 -1.11 -15.43
C TRP A 89 3.95 -1.71 -14.81
N THR A 90 4.03 -1.82 -13.48
CA THR A 90 5.15 -2.46 -12.79
C THR A 90 5.32 -3.93 -13.19
N PHE A 91 4.21 -4.65 -13.35
CA PHE A 91 4.24 -6.04 -13.81
C PHE A 91 4.84 -6.19 -15.21
N LEU A 92 4.47 -5.29 -16.14
CA LEU A 92 5.05 -5.27 -17.48
C LEU A 92 6.56 -5.01 -17.46
N LEU A 93 7.02 -4.07 -16.62
CA LEU A 93 8.44 -3.78 -16.48
C LEU A 93 9.21 -5.02 -16.00
N PHE A 94 8.73 -5.72 -14.97
CA PHE A 94 9.36 -6.96 -14.51
C PHE A 94 9.39 -8.03 -15.59
N LEU A 95 8.27 -8.24 -16.30
CA LEU A 95 8.19 -9.23 -17.37
C LEU A 95 9.18 -8.92 -18.49
N PHE A 96 9.28 -7.66 -18.90
CA PHE A 96 10.23 -7.21 -19.91
C PHE A 96 11.68 -7.41 -19.46
N THR A 97 12.01 -7.03 -18.22
CA THR A 97 13.34 -7.23 -17.65
C THR A 97 13.75 -8.69 -17.61
N ILE A 98 12.89 -9.59 -17.11
CA ILE A 98 13.19 -11.03 -17.06
C ILE A 98 13.37 -11.60 -18.47
N THR A 99 12.52 -11.18 -19.41
CA THR A 99 12.61 -11.59 -20.83
C THR A 99 13.92 -11.12 -21.48
N ASP A 100 14.35 -9.90 -21.19
CA ASP A 100 15.63 -9.35 -21.67
C ASP A 100 16.81 -10.20 -21.15
N TYR A 101 16.86 -10.51 -19.85
CA TYR A 101 17.90 -11.35 -19.27
C TYR A 101 17.90 -12.78 -19.86
N LEU A 102 16.74 -13.40 -20.00
CA LEU A 102 16.60 -14.74 -20.59
C LEU A 102 17.10 -14.77 -22.04
N THR A 103 16.74 -13.76 -22.84
CA THR A 103 17.12 -13.68 -24.26
C THR A 103 18.62 -13.41 -24.44
N ARG A 104 19.25 -12.63 -23.54
CA ARG A 104 20.70 -12.43 -23.54
C ARG A 104 21.47 -13.70 -23.23
N GLN A 105 21.00 -14.47 -22.23
CA GLN A 105 21.58 -15.78 -21.95
C GLN A 105 21.40 -16.74 -23.14
N PHE A 106 20.30 -16.59 -23.89
CA PHE A 106 20.01 -17.37 -25.09
C PHE A 106 20.93 -17.07 -26.30
N PHE A 107 21.52 -15.90 -26.37
CA PHE A 107 22.42 -15.51 -27.48
C PHE A 107 23.90 -15.54 -27.09
N ALA A 108 24.22 -15.87 -25.84
CA ALA A 108 25.58 -15.90 -25.29
C ALA A 108 26.24 -17.30 -25.35
N PHE A 109 25.66 -18.23 -26.11
CA PHE A 109 26.21 -19.54 -26.48
C PHE A 109 26.34 -19.67 -28.00
#